data_AF-A0A259KDI0-F1
#
_entry.id   AF-A0A259KDI0-F1
#
_cell.length_a   1.000
_cell.length_b   1.000
_cell.length_c   1.000
_cell.angle_alpha   90.00
_cell.angle_beta   90.00
_cell.angle_gamma   90.00
#
_symmetry.space_group_name_H-M   'P 1'
#
loop_
_entity.id
_entity.type
_entity.pdbx_description
1 polymer ?
#
loop_
_entity_poly.entity_id
_entity_poly.type
_entity_poly.pdbx_seq_one_letter_code
_entity_poly.pdbx_strand_id
1 'polypeptide(L)' 'MATPRKSAPDQSESWTVADAKARLSEVIERAQRDPQVITRHGKPSVVVVSAEEWSR' A
#
# COMPACT_ATOMS: atom_id res chain seq x y z
N MET A 1 9.51 10.22 -30.97
CA MET A 1 8.71 9.18 -30.28
C MET A 1 9.08 9.24 -28.81
N ALA A 2 8.23 9.85 -27.98
CA ALA A 2 8.52 10.08 -26.57
C ALA A 2 8.14 8.83 -25.75
N THR A 3 9.15 8.19 -25.16
CA THR A 3 9.01 7.13 -24.16
C THR A 3 8.21 7.62 -22.96
N PRO A 4 7.22 6.86 -22.44
CA PRO A 4 6.41 7.33 -21.34
C PRO A 4 7.27 7.44 -20.08
N ARG A 5 7.24 8.62 -19.47
CA ARG A 5 7.83 8.89 -18.17
C ARG A 5 7.09 8.01 -17.16
N LYS A 6 7.74 6.97 -16.64
CA LYS A 6 7.20 6.12 -15.57
C LYS A 6 6.86 7.08 -14.41
N SER A 7 5.58 7.33 -14.24
CA SER A 7 5.03 8.18 -13.19
C SER A 7 5.66 7.76 -11.86
N ALA A 8 5.96 8.74 -11.01
CA ALA A 8 6.17 8.48 -9.58
C ALA A 8 5.12 7.45 -9.12
N PRO A 9 5.47 6.48 -8.25
CA PRO A 9 4.54 5.43 -7.84
C PRO A 9 3.21 6.08 -7.53
N ASP A 10 2.22 5.61 -8.29
CA ASP A 10 0.89 6.15 -8.38
C ASP A 10 0.39 6.52 -6.96
N GLN A 11 -0.01 7.78 -6.75
CA GLN A 11 -0.52 8.27 -5.47
C GLN A 11 -1.86 7.61 -5.07
N SER A 12 -2.23 6.46 -5.65
CA SER A 12 -3.53 5.83 -5.52
C SER A 12 -3.56 4.57 -4.65
N GLU A 13 -2.44 4.06 -4.12
CA GLU A 13 -2.45 2.81 -3.31
C GLU A 13 -1.58 2.85 -2.04
N SER A 14 -1.25 4.04 -1.53
CA SER A 14 -0.55 4.16 -0.25
C SER A 14 -1.43 4.79 0.82
N TRP A 15 -1.60 4.09 1.92
CA TRP A 15 -2.41 4.51 3.05
C TRP A 15 -1.59 5.40 3.96
N THR A 16 -2.10 6.55 4.39
CA THR A 16 -1.51 7.22 5.55
C THR A 16 -1.75 6.36 6.79
N VAL A 17 -0.90 6.47 7.83
CA VAL A 17 -1.17 5.79 9.11
C VAL A 17 -2.56 6.15 9.67
N ALA A 18 -3.03 7.38 9.44
CA ALA A 18 -4.35 7.82 9.92
C ALA A 18 -5.48 7.13 9.14
N ASP A 19 -5.42 7.11 7.81
CA ASP A 19 -6.39 6.41 6.95
C ASP A 19 -6.40 4.91 7.21
N ALA A 20 -5.23 4.29 7.32
CA ALA A 20 -5.11 2.86 7.60
C ALA A 20 -5.75 2.49 8.93
N LYS A 21 -5.67 3.36 9.95
CA LYS A 21 -6.36 3.15 11.24
C LYS A 21 -7.86 3.30 11.11
N ALA A 22 -8.34 4.30 10.39
CA ALA A 22 -9.77 4.53 10.19
C ALA A 22 -10.44 3.44 9.32
N ARG A 23 -9.67 2.81 8.42
CA ARG A 23 -10.16 1.86 7.42
C ARG A 23 -9.42 0.52 7.46
N LEU A 24 -9.00 0.09 8.65
CA LEU A 24 -8.14 -1.09 8.79
C LEU A 24 -8.75 -2.34 8.16
N SER A 25 -10.07 -2.52 8.26
CA SER A 25 -10.76 -3.64 7.63
C SER A 25 -10.57 -3.66 6.12
N GLU A 26 -10.67 -2.50 5.45
CA GLU A 26 -10.48 -2.38 4.00
C GLU A 26 -9.02 -2.62 3.61
N VAL A 27 -8.07 -2.11 4.40
CA VAL A 27 -6.64 -2.38 4.20
C VAL A 27 -6.36 -3.88 4.25
N ILE A 28 -6.94 -4.60 5.22
CA ILE A 28 -6.76 -6.04 5.36
C ILE A 28 -7.37 -6.79 4.17
N GLU A 29 -8.59 -6.44 3.75
CA GLU A 29 -9.26 -7.07 2.61
C GLU A 29 -8.46 -6.89 1.30
N ARG A 30 -7.92 -5.70 1.08
CA ARG A 30 -7.05 -5.43 -0.09
C ARG A 30 -5.73 -6.18 0.01
N ALA A 31 -5.13 -6.24 1.20
CA ALA A 31 -3.88 -6.97 1.46
C ALA A 31 -3.98 -8.48 1.22
N GLN A 32 -5.19 -9.06 1.20
CA GLN A 32 -5.39 -10.45 0.77
C GLN A 32 -5.13 -10.66 -0.72
N ARG A 33 -5.29 -9.60 -1.53
CA ARG A 33 -5.18 -9.65 -3.00
C ARG A 33 -3.85 -9.07 -3.48
N ASP A 34 -3.44 -7.93 -2.93
CA ASP A 34 -2.22 -7.24 -3.32
C ASP A 34 -1.58 -6.51 -2.11
N PRO A 35 -0.24 -6.47 -1.98
CA PRO A 35 0.44 -5.76 -0.89
C PRO A 35 0.02 -4.30 -0.73
N GLN A 36 -0.31 -3.88 0.50
CA GLN A 36 -0.73 -2.51 0.81
C GLN A 36 0.37 -1.74 1.53
N VAL A 37 0.75 -0.58 1.02
CA VAL A 37 1.80 0.25 1.64
C VAL A 37 1.19 1.25 2.60
N ILE A 38 1.71 1.32 3.84
CA ILE A 38 1.35 2.37 4.80
C ILE A 38 2.52 3.35 4.95
N THR A 39 2.21 4.64 4.81
CA THR A 39 3.15 5.75 4.92
C THR A 39 2.98 6.51 6.24
N ARG A 40 4.11 6.91 6.82
CA ARG A 40 4.16 7.84 7.96
C ARG A 40 4.89 9.10 7.54
N HIS A 41 4.25 10.26 7.68
CA HIS A 41 4.78 11.55 7.22
C HIS A 41 5.20 11.52 5.73
N GLY A 42 4.40 10.86 4.88
CA GLY A 42 4.66 10.74 3.44
C GLY A 42 5.80 9.78 3.07
N LYS A 43 6.40 9.10 4.03
CA LYS A 43 7.45 8.10 3.79
C LYS A 43 6.87 6.69 3.97
N PRO A 44 7.10 5.76 3.02
CA PRO A 44 6.75 4.36 3.21
C PRO A 44 7.39 3.83 4.50
N SER A 45 6.56 3.27 5.39
CA SER A 45 7.02 2.83 6.70
C SER A 45 6.80 1.34 6.91
N VAL A 46 5.67 0.79 6.44
CA VAL A 46 5.35 -0.63 6.54
C VAL A 46 4.56 -1.08 5.31
N VAL A 47 4.56 -2.38 5.06
CA VAL A 47 3.73 -3.02 4.02
C VAL A 47 2.89 -4.10 4.69
N VAL A 48 1.60 -4.14 4.38
CA VAL A 48 0.66 -5.17 4.82
C VAL A 48 0.49 -6.16 3.68
N VAL A 49 0.74 -7.44 3.98
CA VAL A 49 0.55 -8.56 3.05
C VAL A 49 -0.34 -9.61 3.74
N SER A 50 -0.93 -10.52 2.96
CA SER A 50 -1.64 -11.65 3.53
C SER A 50 -0.69 -12.51 4.37
N ALA A 51 -1.23 -13.11 5.44
CA ALA A 51 -0.44 -13.98 6.30
C ALA A 51 0.08 -15.20 5.55
N GLU A 52 -0.71 -15.73 4.60
CA GLU A 52 -0.32 -16.86 3.75
C GLU A 52 0.88 -16.54 2.86
N GLU A 53 0.94 -15.34 2.28
CA GLU A 53 2.09 -14.91 1.46
C GLU A 53 3.35 -14.73 2.32
N TRP A 54 3.21 -14.21 3.54
CA TRP A 54 4.34 -14.03 4.46
C TRP A 54 4.86 -15.35 5.05
N SER A 55 4.00 -16.34 5.25
CA SER A 55 4.34 -17.62 5.88
C SER A 55 5.09 -18.59 4.93
N ARG A 56 5.54 -18.12 3.77
CA ARG A 56 6.24 -18.92 2.76
C ARG A 56 7.75 -18.99 2.98
#